data_AF-A0A369RF50-F1
#
_entry.id   AF-A0A369RF50-F1
#
_cell.length_a   1.000
_cell.length_b   1.000
_cell.length_c   1.000
_cell.angle_alpha   90.00
_cell.angle_beta   90.00
_cell.angle_gamma   90.00
#
_symmetry.space_group_name_H-M   'P 1'
#
loop_
_entity.id
_entity.type
_entity.pdbx_description
1 polymer ?
#
loop_
_entity_poly.entity_id
_entity_poly.type
_entity_poly.pdbx_seq_one_letter_code
_entity_poly.pdbx_strand_id
1 'polypeptide(L)' 'MSDFRIRKQEKYLPLDSIKYADSGYQGWQKLQSNVIIPYKKYRKKPLTPEQKEHNRNHLE' A
#
# COMPACT_ATOMS: atom_id res chain seq x y z
N MET A 1 -4.63 -30.54 5.05
CA MET A 1 -5.30 -29.40 4.36
C MET A 1 -4.29 -28.25 4.32
N SER A 2 -4.02 -27.64 3.16
CA SER A 2 -2.96 -26.62 3.04
C SER A 2 -3.49 -25.23 3.41
N ASP A 3 -2.66 -24.43 4.09
CA ASP A 3 -2.89 -23.01 4.39
C ASP A 3 -3.36 -22.21 3.15
N PHE A 4 -2.75 -22.49 1.99
CA PHE A 4 -3.13 -21.85 0.73
C PHE A 4 -4.58 -22.10 0.33
N ARG A 5 -5.08 -23.32 0.59
CA ARG A 5 -6.47 -23.69 0.25
C ARG A 5 -7.45 -22.98 1.18
N ILE A 6 -7.10 -22.86 2.46
CA ILE A 6 -7.92 -22.16 3.47
C ILE A 6 -7.99 -20.66 3.14
N ARG A 7 -6.85 -20.01 2.86
CA ARG A 7 -6.78 -18.59 2.48
C ARG A 7 -7.57 -18.25 1.22
N LYS A 8 -7.61 -19.15 0.24
CA LYS A 8 -8.37 -18.94 -1.01
C LYS A 8 -9.88 -19.10 -0.83
N GLN A 9 -10.31 -19.78 0.24
CA GLN A 9 -11.72 -20.00 0.57
C GLN A 9 -12.29 -18.93 1.51
N GLU A 10 -11.44 -18.09 2.11
CA GLU A 10 -11.89 -16.97 2.94
C GLU A 10 -12.62 -15.89 2.14
N LYS A 11 -13.49 -15.14 2.83
CA LYS A 11 -14.19 -14.00 2.24
C LYS A 11 -13.17 -12.91 1.88
N TYR A 12 -13.43 -12.21 0.78
CA TYR A 12 -12.64 -11.03 0.43
C TYR A 12 -12.76 -9.97 1.51
N LEU A 13 -11.69 -9.19 1.68
CA LEU A 13 -11.73 -7.99 2.51
C LEU A 13 -12.83 -7.03 2.00
N PRO A 14 -13.46 -6.25 2.91
CA PRO A 14 -14.38 -5.19 2.51
C PRO A 14 -13.76 -4.28 1.46
N LEU A 15 -14.55 -3.86 0.47
CA LEU A 15 -14.09 -3.01 -0.64
C LEU A 15 -13.48 -1.69 -0.12
N ASP A 16 -14.12 -1.11 0.90
CA ASP A 16 -13.73 0.15 1.55
C ASP A 16 -12.58 0.00 2.55
N SER A 17 -12.04 -1.21 2.70
CA SER A 17 -10.88 -1.43 3.56
C SER A 17 -9.68 -0.65 3.05
N ILE A 18 -8.99 0.01 3.99
CA ILE A 18 -7.69 0.66 3.75
C ILE A 18 -6.64 -0.43 3.56
N LYS A 19 -5.92 -0.34 2.45
CA LYS A 19 -4.93 -1.31 2.01
C LYS A 19 -3.56 -0.66 2.13
N TYR A 20 -2.73 -1.20 3.00
CA TYR A 20 -1.35 -0.76 3.15
C TYR A 20 -0.42 -1.62 2.31
N ALA A 21 0.55 -0.99 1.65
CA ALA A 21 1.55 -1.70 0.88
C ALA A 21 2.91 -1.01 0.95
N ASP A 22 3.94 -1.76 0.60
CA ASP A 22 5.28 -1.20 0.48
C ASP A 22 5.41 -0.25 -0.72
N SER A 23 6.36 0.68 -0.62
CA SER A 23 6.78 1.59 -1.69
C SER A 23 7.03 0.93 -3.05
N GLY A 24 7.34 -0.37 -3.11
CA GLY A 24 7.45 -1.14 -4.36
C GLY A 24 6.17 -1.26 -5.18
N TYR A 25 5.00 -1.05 -4.57
CA TYR A 25 3.68 -1.27 -5.18
C TYR A 25 3.02 0.01 -5.70
N GLN A 26 3.78 1.05 -6.10
CA GLN A 26 3.22 2.33 -6.57
C GLN A 26 2.13 2.19 -7.65
N GLY A 27 2.22 1.16 -8.51
CA GLY A 27 1.20 0.90 -9.54
C GLY A 27 -0.15 0.43 -9.00
N TRP A 28 -0.20 -0.08 -7.77
CA TRP A 28 -1.41 -0.63 -7.15
C TRP A 28 -2.47 0.43 -6.89
N GLN A 29 -2.07 1.67 -6.58
CA GLN A 29 -3.00 2.81 -6.43
C GLN A 29 -3.82 3.08 -7.69
N LYS A 30 -3.35 2.69 -8.88
CA LYS A 30 -4.10 2.85 -10.14
C LYS A 30 -5.13 1.74 -10.35
N LEU A 31 -4.93 0.59 -9.71
CA LEU A 31 -5.75 -0.60 -9.88
C LEU A 31 -6.80 -0.74 -8.77
N GLN A 32 -6.54 -0.15 -7.60
CA GLN A 32 -7.41 -0.29 -6.45
C GLN A 32 -7.48 1.00 -5.63
N SER A 33 -8.69 1.29 -5.18
CA SER A 33 -9.05 2.36 -4.24
C SER A 33 -8.60 2.06 -2.81
N ASN A 34 -8.46 3.12 -2.01
CA ASN A 34 -8.11 3.06 -0.59
C ASN A 34 -6.75 2.39 -0.33
N VAL A 35 -5.79 2.60 -1.24
CA VAL A 35 -4.43 2.05 -1.15
C VAL A 35 -3.46 3.13 -0.68
N ILE A 36 -2.94 2.98 0.54
CA ILE A 36 -1.94 3.87 1.14
C ILE A 36 -0.57 3.25 0.93
N ILE A 37 0.29 3.95 0.20
CA ILE A 37 1.64 3.48 -0.12
C ILE A 37 2.60 4.66 0.05
N PRO A 38 3.70 4.47 0.80
CA PRO A 38 4.68 5.52 0.97
C PRO A 38 5.37 5.86 -0.35
N TYR A 39 5.65 7.13 -0.55
CA TYR A 39 6.41 7.60 -1.70
C TYR A 39 7.83 7.06 -1.66
N LYS A 40 8.24 6.42 -2.75
CA LYS A 40 9.60 5.91 -2.92
C LYS A 40 10.58 7.05 -3.20
N LYS A 41 11.68 7.10 -2.44
CA LYS A 41 12.81 8.00 -2.72
C LYS A 41 13.64 7.44 -3.88
N TYR A 42 13.93 8.27 -4.88
CA TYR A 42 14.82 7.92 -5.99
C TYR A 42 16.16 8.63 -5.82
N ARG A 43 17.26 8.00 -6.28
CA ARG A 43 18.63 8.53 -6.09
C ARG A 43 18.81 9.98 -6.57
N LYS A 44 18.19 10.35 -7.70
CA LYS A 44 18.27 11.69 -8.31
C LYS A 44 17.03 12.57 -8.08
N LYS A 45 16.03 12.07 -7.33
CA LYS A 45 14.79 12.79 -7.06
C LYS A 45 14.44 12.66 -5.58
N PRO A 46 14.85 13.63 -4.74
CA PRO A 46 14.45 13.65 -3.34
C PRO A 46 12.93 13.80 -3.22
N LEU A 47 12.39 13.35 -2.10
CA LEU A 47 10.98 13.54 -1.77
C LEU A 47 10.70 15.02 -1.46
N THR A 48 9.56 15.51 -1.93
CA THR A 48 9.07 16.85 -1.55
C THR A 48 8.69 16.86 -0.06
N PRO A 49 8.60 18.05 0.58
CA PRO A 49 8.12 18.15 1.95
C PRO A 49 6.76 17.49 2.17
N GLU A 50 5.81 17.61 1.21
CA GLU A 50 4.49 16.97 1.35
C GLU A 50 4.58 15.45 1.27
N GLN A 51 5.43 14.91 0.38
CA GLN A 51 5.65 13.47 0.29
C GLN A 51 6.30 12.89 1.55
N LYS A 52 7.20 13.66 2.19
CA LYS A 52 7.79 13.28 3.47
C LYS A 52 6.76 13.28 4.58
N GLU A 53 5.89 14.29 4.62
CA GLU A 53 4.81 14.40 5.59
C GLU A 53 3.80 13.27 5.45
N HIS A 54 3.37 12.97 4.23
CA HIS A 54 2.54 11.81 3.94
C HIS A 54 3.16 10.51 4.43
N ASN A 55 4.45 10.29 4.14
CA ASN A 55 5.13 9.09 4.61
C ASN A 55 5.20 9.02 6.15
N ARG A 56 5.39 10.15 6.85
CA ARG A 56 5.40 10.20 8.33
C ARG A 56 4.04 9.86 8.94
N ASN A 57 2.96 10.42 8.40
CA ASN A 57 1.61 10.26 8.96
C ASN A 57 1.01 8.87 8.75
N HIS A 58 1.65 8.00 7.97
CA HIS A 58 1.23 6.62 7.73
C HIS A 58 2.21 5.59 8.29
N LEU A 59 3.13 6.03 9.16
CA LEU A 59 4.12 5.21 9.85
C LEU A 59 3.76 4.97 11.34
N GLU A 60 2.60 5.45 11.81
CA GLU A 60 2.04 5.18 13.15
C GLU A 60 1.24 3.87 13.21
#